data_AF-A0A519DAJ7-F1
#
_entry.id   AF-A0A519DAJ7-F1
#
_cell.length_a   1.000
_cell.length_b   1.000
_cell.length_c   1.000
_cell.angle_alpha   90.00
_cell.angle_beta   90.00
_cell.angle_gamma   90.00
#
_symmetry.space_group_name_H-M   'P 1'
#
loop_
_entity.id
_entity.type
_entity.pdbx_description
1 polymer ?
#
loop_
_entity_poly.entity_id
_entity_poly.type
_entity_poly.pdbx_seq_one_letter_code
_entity_poly.pdbx_strand_id
1 'polypeptide(L)' 'MKVAIQELRCAFRSFDKWKTYGFARDLKKAGKVRQLDIYDAAALVGILPSVARMRLADLEKQKGGSDA' A
#
# COMPACT_ATOMS: atom_id res chain seq x y z
N MET A 1 0.38 16.76 -2.29
CA MET A 1 -0.62 15.67 -2.17
C MET A 1 -0.96 15.01 -3.51
N LYS A 2 -1.25 15.77 -4.58
CA LYS A 2 -1.60 15.21 -5.92
C LYS A 2 -0.54 14.25 -6.51
N VAL A 3 0.74 14.52 -6.30
CA VAL A 3 1.86 13.69 -6.81
C VAL A 3 1.87 12.30 -6.18
N ALA A 4 1.71 12.19 -4.85
CA ALA A 4 1.79 10.90 -4.14
C ALA A 4 0.69 9.91 -4.55
N ILE A 5 -0.53 10.40 -4.79
CA ILE A 5 -1.63 9.56 -5.29
C ILE A 5 -1.32 9.04 -6.71
N GLN A 6 -0.67 9.85 -7.54
CA GLN A 6 -0.30 9.45 -8.89
C GLN A 6 0.86 8.44 -8.88
N GLU A 7 1.87 8.64 -8.04
CA GLU A 7 2.94 7.68 -7.79
C GLU A 7 2.39 6.35 -7.27
N LEU A 8 1.45 6.39 -6.32
CA LEU A 8 0.74 5.22 -5.80
C LEU A 8 0.03 4.46 -6.93
N ARG A 9 -0.74 5.15 -7.78
CA ARG A 9 -1.41 4.53 -8.93
C ARG A 9 -0.43 3.93 -9.93
N CYS A 10 0.70 4.59 -10.18
CA CYS A 10 1.77 4.02 -11.02
C CYS A 10 2.34 2.74 -10.42
N ALA A 11 2.63 2.73 -9.11
CA ALA A 11 3.17 1.57 -8.41
C ALA A 11 2.20 0.38 -8.39
N PHE A 12 0.89 0.62 -8.33
CA PHE A 12 -0.12 -0.43 -8.46
C PHE A 12 -0.28 -0.91 -9.90
N ARG A 13 -0.14 -0.05 -10.91
CA ARG A 13 -0.20 -0.48 -12.33
C ARG A 13 0.93 -1.41 -12.75
N SER A 14 2.15 -1.17 -12.29
CA SER A 14 3.28 -2.07 -12.53
C SER A 14 3.33 -3.28 -11.60
N PHE A 15 2.50 -3.25 -10.54
CA PHE A 15 2.37 -4.22 -9.46
C PHE A 15 3.56 -5.18 -9.25
N ASP A 16 4.60 -4.69 -8.58
CA ASP A 16 5.61 -5.57 -7.99
C ASP A 16 5.16 -5.95 -6.58
N LYS A 17 4.72 -7.20 -6.42
CA LYS A 17 4.16 -7.73 -5.17
C LYS A 17 5.07 -7.55 -3.94
N TRP A 18 6.38 -7.40 -4.14
CA TRP A 18 7.35 -7.24 -3.07
C TRP A 18 7.58 -5.77 -2.68
N LYS A 19 7.28 -4.82 -3.58
CA LYS A 19 7.63 -3.41 -3.41
C LYS A 19 6.41 -2.50 -3.28
N THR A 20 5.34 -2.76 -4.01
CA THR A 20 4.17 -1.86 -4.12
C THR A 20 3.52 -1.61 -2.75
N TYR A 21 3.34 -2.64 -1.93
CA TYR A 21 2.71 -2.48 -0.61
C TYR A 21 3.63 -1.82 0.43
N GLY A 22 4.95 -2.04 0.35
CA GLY A 22 5.92 -1.34 1.18
C GLY A 22 5.90 0.16 0.91
N PHE A 23 5.96 0.53 -0.38
CA PHE A 23 5.84 1.92 -0.82
C PHE A 23 4.51 2.56 -0.39
N ALA A 24 3.38 1.88 -0.60
CA ALA A 24 2.06 2.37 -0.21
C ALA A 24 1.96 2.60 1.31
N ARG A 25 2.50 1.68 2.12
CA ARG A 25 2.59 1.83 3.58
C ARG A 25 3.40 3.05 3.98
N ASP A 26 4.54 3.28 3.33
CA ASP A 26 5.42 4.40 3.68
C ASP A 26 4.78 5.75 3.31
N LEU A 27 4.07 5.83 2.18
CA LEU A 27 3.24 6.99 1.84
C LEU A 27 2.12 7.24 2.87
N LYS A 28 1.46 6.17 3.35
CA LYS A 28 0.44 6.26 4.41
C LYS A 28 1.03 6.81 5.70
N LYS A 29 2.18 6.26 6.14
CA LYS A 29 2.88 6.70 7.35
C LYS A 29 3.35 8.16 7.27
N ALA A 30 3.74 8.61 6.09
CA ALA A 30 4.10 10.00 5.83
C ALA A 30 2.89 10.94 5.73
N GLY A 31 1.65 10.45 5.90
CA GLY A 31 0.42 11.23 5.77
C GLY A 31 0.13 11.71 4.33
N LYS A 32 0.85 11.18 3.33
CA LYS A 32 0.74 11.61 1.93
C LYS A 32 -0.47 11.01 1.22
N VAL A 33 -0.93 9.86 1.69
CA VAL A 33 -2.12 9.14 1.20
C VAL A 33 -2.88 8.54 2.37
N ARG A 34 -4.18 8.37 2.21
CA ARG A 34 -5.04 7.65 3.17
C ARG A 34 -5.07 6.18 2.81
N GLN A 35 -5.48 5.36 3.77
CA GLN A 35 -5.66 3.92 3.56
C GLN A 35 -6.69 3.60 2.47
N LEU A 36 -7.75 4.42 2.36
CA LEU A 36 -8.74 4.31 1.28
C LEU A 36 -8.09 4.52 -0.10
N ASP A 37 -7.19 5.49 -0.24
CA ASP A 37 -6.53 5.78 -1.52
C ASP A 37 -5.68 4.59 -2.02
N ILE A 38 -5.13 3.79 -1.09
CA ILE A 38 -4.41 2.54 -1.40
C ILE A 38 -5.36 1.45 -1.88
N TYR A 39 -6.52 1.32 -1.25
CA TYR A 39 -7.54 0.35 -1.67
C TYR A 39 -8.10 0.66 -3.04
N ASP A 40 -8.38 1.93 -3.32
CA ASP A 40 -8.83 2.37 -4.63
C ASP A 40 -7.76 2.09 -5.69
N ALA A 41 -6.49 2.41 -5.40
CA ALA A 41 -5.38 2.12 -6.31
C ALA A 41 -5.20 0.61 -6.59
N ALA A 42 -5.41 -0.24 -5.58
CA ALA A 42 -5.38 -1.68 -5.73
C ALA A 42 -6.55 -2.20 -6.58
N ALA A 43 -7.76 -1.70 -6.33
CA ALA A 43 -8.97 -2.09 -7.06
C ALA A 43 -8.87 -1.76 -8.55
N LEU A 44 -8.23 -0.64 -8.91
CA LEU A 44 -8.01 -0.24 -10.32
C LEU A 44 -7.19 -1.25 -11.14
N VAL A 45 -6.45 -2.14 -10.49
CA VAL A 45 -5.65 -3.19 -11.15
C VAL A 45 -6.18 -4.60 -10.86
N GLY A 46 -7.43 -4.70 -10.40
CA GLY A 46 -8.11 -5.97 -10.14
C GLY A 46 -7.75 -6.64 -8.82
N ILE A 47 -7.07 -5.93 -7.90
CA ILE A 47 -6.78 -6.44 -6.57
C ILE A 47 -7.94 -6.07 -5.64
N LEU A 48 -8.54 -7.09 -5.03
CA LEU A 48 -9.61 -6.89 -4.07
C LEU A 48 -9.14 -6.06 -2.86
N PRO A 49 -9.93 -5.09 -2.37
CA PRO A 49 -9.59 -4.30 -1.18
C PRO A 49 -9.27 -5.14 0.07
N SER A 50 -9.91 -6.31 0.22
CA SER A 50 -9.63 -7.26 1.30
C SER A 50 -8.20 -7.81 1.24
N VAL A 51 -7.70 -8.11 0.04
CA VAL A 51 -6.32 -8.56 -0.17
C VAL A 51 -5.34 -7.44 0.15
N ALA A 52 -5.61 -6.22 -0.33
CA ALA A 52 -4.76 -5.06 -0.03
C ALA A 52 -4.70 -4.77 1.49
N ARG A 53 -5.85 -4.87 2.18
CA ARG A 53 -5.94 -4.75 3.64
C ARG A 53 -5.09 -5.80 4.36
N MET A 54 -5.24 -7.07 3.97
CA MET A 54 -4.47 -8.18 4.55
C MET A 54 -2.97 -7.94 4.39
N ARG A 55 -2.51 -7.56 3.19
CA ARG A 55 -1.09 -7.29 2.91
C ARG A 55 -0.54 -6.11 3.71
N LEU A 56 -1.29 -5.03 3.84
CA LEU A 56 -0.89 -3.91 4.69
C LEU A 56 -0.80 -4.32 6.17
N ALA A 57 -1.73 -5.14 6.66
CA ALA A 57 -1.71 -5.65 8.03
C ALA A 57 -0.52 -6.58 8.27
N ASP A 58 -0.18 -7.46 7.33
CA ASP A 58 1.01 -8.32 7.41
C ASP A 58 2.30 -7.49 7.52
N LEU A 59 2.42 -6.42 6.73
CA LEU A 59 3.56 -5.49 6.79
C LEU A 59 3.63 -4.68 8.08
N GLU A 60 2.49 -4.40 8.72
CA GLU A 60 2.43 -3.77 10.02
C GLU A 60 2.85 -4.76 11.13
N LYS A 61 2.44 -6.03 11.03
CA LYS A 61 2.80 -7.11 11.97
C LYS A 61 4.28 -7.52 11.88
N GLN A 62 4.86 -7.59 10.69
CA GLN A 62 6.28 -7.96 10.52
C GLN A 62 7.25 -7.03 11.27
N LYS A 63 6.86 -5.79 11.56
CA LYS A 63 7.70 -4.86 12.34
C LYS A 63 7.57 -5.06 13.86
N GLY A 64 6.57 -5.81 14.33
CA GLY A 64 6.39 -6.16 15.74
C GLY A 64 7.04 -7.50 16.14
N GLY A 65 7.62 -8.24 15.19
CA GLY A 65 8.24 -9.55 15.42
C GLY A 65 9.77 -9.56 15.34
N SER A 66 10.42 -8.40 15.32
CA SER A 66 11.89 -8.30 15.35
C SER A 66 12.48 -8.00 16.73
N ASP A 67 11.67 -8.00 17.78
CA ASP A 67 12.09 -7.84 19.18
C ASP A 67 11.48 -8.94 20.09
N ALA A 68 11.70 -10.21 19.75
CA ALA A 68 11.42 -11.35 20.63
C ALA A 68 12.55 -12.39 20.56
#